data_AF-A0A7S2YKH6-F1
#
_entry.id   AF-A0A7S2YKH6-F1
#
_cell.length_a   1.000
_cell.length_b   1.000
_cell.length_c   1.000
_cell.angle_alpha   90.00
_cell.angle_beta   90.00
_cell.angle_gamma   90.00
#
_symmetry.space_group_name_H-M   'P 1'
#
loop_
_entity.id
_entity.type
_entity.pdbx_description
1 polymer ?
#
loop_
_entity_poly.entity_id
_entity_poly.type
_entity_poly.pdbx_seq_one_letter_code
_entity_poly.pdbx_strand_id
1 'polypeptide(L)'
;RCCLNLYREHVDSLLALAQDGYKIRLVGHSLGGGVATLLGVLLHHDFPNLKLPTPSPGNSTREDQFPLRVYSYGTPACIDARLSDMVEPFVVTAVLHDDVVPRLSPSSCRGLLKHLLHIRDTWVKQHLPDDIMAI
;
A
#
# COMPACT_ATOMS: atom_id res chain seq x y z
N ARG A 1 -12.80 6.48 1.65
CA ARG A 1 -13.43 7.08 2.85
C ARG A 1 -12.57 6.91 4.10
N CYS A 2 -12.14 5.69 4.47
CA CYS A 2 -11.27 5.46 5.63
C CYS A 2 -10.04 6.39 5.69
N CYS A 3 -9.24 6.47 4.62
CA CYS A 3 -8.07 7.36 4.56
C CYS A 3 -8.40 8.85 4.81
N LEU A 4 -9.49 9.36 4.22
CA LEU A 4 -9.90 10.76 4.44
C LEU A 4 -10.32 11.03 5.90
N ASN A 5 -10.94 10.05 6.56
CA ASN A 5 -11.29 10.20 7.97
C ASN A 5 -10.02 10.21 8.84
N LEU A 6 -9.10 9.27 8.60
CA LEU A 6 -7.81 9.24 9.31
C LEU A 6 -7.04 10.55 9.15
N TYR A 7 -6.99 11.08 7.92
CA TYR A 7 -6.38 12.37 7.65
C TYR A 7 -7.05 13.49 8.45
N ARG A 8 -8.38 13.62 8.37
CA ARG A 8 -9.11 14.69 9.08
C ARG A 8 -8.96 14.63 10.60
N GLU A 9 -8.88 13.43 11.16
CA GLU A 9 -8.76 13.23 12.61
C GLU A 9 -7.34 13.50 13.13
N HIS A 10 -6.31 13.30 12.30
CA HIS A 10 -4.92 13.26 12.77
C HIS A 10 -4.01 14.33 12.16
N VAL A 11 -4.43 15.02 11.08
CA VAL A 11 -3.57 15.98 10.35
C VAL A 11 -2.96 17.03 11.27
N ASP A 12 -3.77 17.70 12.10
CA ASP A 12 -3.29 18.78 12.97
C ASP A 12 -2.21 18.29 13.95
N SER A 13 -2.41 17.11 14.55
CA SER A 13 -1.46 16.51 15.47
C SER A 13 -0.16 16.08 14.77
N LEU A 14 -0.27 15.50 13.58
CA LEU A 14 0.90 15.08 12.79
C LEU A 14 1.71 16.28 12.29
N LEU A 15 1.05 17.37 11.90
CA LEU A 15 1.71 18.60 11.50
C LEU A 15 2.37 19.30 12.70
N ALA A 16 1.72 19.32 13.87
CA ALA A 16 2.33 19.87 15.09
C ALA A 16 3.61 19.10 15.47
N LEU A 17 3.57 17.77 15.46
CA LEU A 17 4.75 16.94 15.70
C LEU A 17 5.85 17.19 14.67
N ALA A 18 5.49 17.37 13.39
CA ALA A 18 6.47 17.70 12.36
C ALA A 18 7.12 19.08 12.57
N GLN A 19 6.37 20.08 13.04
CA GLN A 19 6.91 21.41 13.39
C GLN A 19 7.89 21.33 14.57
N ASP A 20 7.61 20.45 15.53
CA ASP A 20 8.51 20.16 16.66
C ASP A 20 9.76 19.35 16.25
N GLY A 21 9.91 19.03 14.96
CA GLY A 21 11.06 18.33 14.40
C GLY A 21 10.97 16.81 14.42
N TYR A 22 9.82 16.23 14.75
CA TYR A 22 9.63 14.78 14.67
C TYR A 22 9.53 14.31 13.23
N LYS A 23 10.13 13.15 12.95
CA LYS A 23 10.00 12.44 11.68
C LYS A 23 8.73 11.60 11.71
N ILE A 24 7.83 11.85 10.77
CA ILE A 24 6.57 11.10 10.64
C ILE A 24 6.80 9.86 9.78
N ARG A 25 6.48 8.70 10.35
CA ARG A 25 6.63 7.40 9.70
C ARG A 25 5.28 6.69 9.70
N LEU A 26 4.69 6.53 8.52
CA LEU A 26 3.45 5.78 8.35
C LEU A 26 3.79 4.33 8.00
N VAL A 27 3.07 3.39 8.61
CA VAL A 27 3.30 1.96 8.40
C VAL A 27 1.97 1.27 8.14
N GLY A 28 1.95 0.31 7.22
CA GLY A 28 0.78 -0.52 7.02
C GLY A 28 1.08 -1.84 6.32
N HIS A 29 0.30 -2.86 6.65
CA HIS A 29 0.36 -4.18 6.03
C HIS A 29 -0.86 -4.42 5.14
N SER A 30 -0.68 -5.14 4.04
CA SER A 30 -1.74 -5.48 3.09
C SER A 30 -2.51 -4.23 2.64
N LEU A 31 -3.85 -4.24 2.71
CA LEU A 31 -4.69 -3.08 2.43
C LEU A 31 -4.33 -1.86 3.29
N GLY A 32 -3.91 -2.07 4.53
CA GLY A 32 -3.48 -1.01 5.44
C GLY A 32 -2.26 -0.25 4.92
N GLY A 33 -1.36 -0.91 4.18
CA GLY A 33 -0.24 -0.23 3.53
C GLY A 33 -0.71 0.69 2.41
N GLY A 34 -1.76 0.32 1.66
CA GLY A 34 -2.38 1.19 0.67
C GLY A 34 -3.04 2.40 1.30
N VAL A 35 -3.70 2.22 2.45
CA VAL A 35 -4.25 3.33 3.25
C VAL A 35 -3.14 4.25 3.75
N ALA A 36 -2.04 3.69 4.27
CA ALA A 36 -0.88 4.46 4.74
C ALA A 36 -0.23 5.25 3.60
N THR A 37 -0.09 4.68 2.40
CA THR A 37 0.40 5.36 1.20
C THR A 37 -0.50 6.53 0.84
N LEU A 38 -1.82 6.32 0.74
CA LEU A 38 -2.77 7.38 0.42
C LEU A 38 -2.80 8.49 1.49
N LEU A 39 -2.67 8.13 2.77
CA LEU A 39 -2.55 9.11 3.84
C LEU A 39 -1.26 9.92 3.69
N GLY A 40 -0.15 9.25 3.33
CA GLY A 40 1.10 9.90 3.00
C GLY A 40 0.98 10.88 1.84
N VAL A 41 0.24 10.53 0.78
CA VAL A 41 -0.07 11.45 -0.33
C VAL A 41 -0.80 12.69 0.15
N LEU A 42 -1.85 12.53 0.96
CA LEU A 42 -2.62 13.66 1.48
C LEU A 42 -1.76 14.57 2.35
N LEU A 43 -0.96 13.99 3.25
CA LEU A 43 -0.08 14.77 4.11
C LEU A 43 1.06 15.43 3.33
N HIS A 44 1.62 14.75 2.32
CA HIS A 44 2.71 15.29 1.48
C HIS A 44 2.31 16.58 0.77
N HIS A 45 1.02 16.81 0.53
CA HIS A 45 0.54 18.09 0.01
C HIS A 45 0.70 19.25 1.02
N ASP A 46 0.64 18.96 2.32
CA ASP A 46 0.64 19.98 3.37
C ASP A 46 2.02 20.23 3.98
N PHE A 47 2.92 19.22 3.92
CA PHE A 47 4.30 19.32 4.38
C PHE A 47 5.14 20.45 3.74
N PRO A 48 5.01 20.78 2.43
CA PRO A 48 5.73 21.90 1.81
C PRO A 48 5.42 23.26 2.43
N ASN A 49 4.28 23.39 3.11
CA ASN A 49 3.87 24.63 3.78
C ASN A 49 4.47 24.77 5.19
N LEU A 50 5.09 23.71 5.72
CA LEU A 50 5.76 23.77 7.03
C LEU A 50 7.18 24.31 6.86
N LYS A 51 7.54 25.29 7.71
CA LYS A 51 8.92 25.70 7.94
C LYS A 51 9.63 24.61 8.74
N LEU A 52 9.92 23.49 8.09
CA LEU A 52 10.58 22.37 8.73
C LEU A 52 12.00 22.78 9.14
N PRO A 53 12.49 22.33 10.30
CA PRO A 53 13.89 22.49 10.67
C PRO A 53 14.78 21.96 9.56
N THR A 54 15.64 22.82 9.02
CA THR A 54 16.59 22.41 7.99
C THR A 54 17.51 21.33 8.58
N PRO A 55 17.72 20.19 7.89
CA PRO A 55 18.60 19.15 8.40
C PRO A 55 20.00 19.72 8.63
N SER A 56 20.57 19.43 9.80
CA SER A 56 21.91 19.84 10.18
C SER A 56 22.93 19.41 9.12
N PRO A 57 23.84 20.31 8.69
CA PRO A 57 24.80 19.99 7.63
C PRO A 57 25.87 19.04 8.20
N GLY A 58 25.66 17.74 8.04
CA GLY A 58 26.62 16.71 8.42
C GLY A 58 25.97 15.33 8.43
N ASN A 59 26.30 14.49 7.44
CA ASN A 59 25.93 13.07 7.33
C ASN A 59 24.43 12.79 7.11
N SER A 60 23.75 13.58 6.28
CA SER A 60 22.34 13.34 5.94
C SER A 60 22.17 12.03 5.16
N THR A 61 21.53 11.06 5.81
CA THR A 61 21.03 9.85 5.13
C THR A 61 19.85 10.21 4.24
N ARG A 62 19.47 9.35 3.27
CA ARG A 62 18.23 9.52 2.49
C ARG A 62 16.99 9.66 3.40
N GLU A 63 17.05 9.17 4.62
CA GLU A 63 15.98 9.32 5.62
C GLU A 63 15.86 10.72 6.22
N ASP A 64 16.94 11.51 6.18
CA ASP A 64 16.99 12.87 6.73
C ASP A 64 16.46 13.92 5.74
N GLN A 65 16.29 13.54 4.47
CA GLN A 65 15.82 14.44 3.42
C GLN A 65 14.30 14.62 3.41
N PHE A 66 13.55 13.67 3.99
CA PHE A 66 12.08 13.72 4.00
C PHE A 66 11.51 13.55 5.42
N PRO A 67 10.74 14.54 5.92
CA PRO A 67 10.10 14.47 7.23
C PRO A 67 9.06 13.35 7.28
N LEU A 68 8.46 13.00 6.14
CA LEU A 68 7.45 11.96 5.97
C LEU A 68 8.04 10.77 5.21
N ARG A 69 7.84 9.56 5.73
CA ARG A 69 8.08 8.30 5.01
C ARG A 69 6.91 7.36 5.21
N VAL A 70 6.67 6.48 4.25
CA VAL A 70 5.70 5.39 4.36
C VAL A 70 6.40 4.06 4.12
N TYR A 71 6.14 3.09 4.99
CA TYR A 71 6.57 1.71 4.84
C TYR A 71 5.34 0.82 4.70
N SER A 72 5.20 0.21 3.53
CA SER A 72 4.09 -0.69 3.23
C SER A 72 4.60 -2.12 3.05
N TYR A 73 3.83 -3.10 3.53
CA TYR A 73 4.23 -4.51 3.54
C TYR A 73 3.15 -5.36 2.89
N GLY A 74 3.48 -6.09 1.83
CA GLY A 74 2.52 -6.99 1.15
C GLY A 74 1.29 -6.26 0.60
N THR A 75 1.44 -5.00 0.22
CA THR A 75 0.33 -4.12 -0.18
C THR A 75 -0.12 -4.41 -1.61
N PRO A 76 -1.44 -4.52 -1.87
CA PRO A 76 -1.94 -4.70 -3.22
C PRO A 76 -1.71 -3.43 -4.07
N ALA A 77 -1.82 -3.55 -5.39
CA ALA A 77 -1.75 -2.40 -6.28
C ALA A 77 -2.96 -1.47 -6.06
N CYS A 78 -2.82 -0.50 -5.14
CA CYS A 78 -3.87 0.42 -4.71
C CYS A 78 -3.92 1.73 -5.51
N ILE A 79 -2.91 2.01 -6.34
CA ILE A 79 -2.70 3.30 -7.01
C ILE A 79 -2.35 3.12 -8.48
N ASP A 80 -2.53 4.17 -9.30
CA ASP A 80 -2.17 4.15 -10.72
C ASP A 80 -0.66 4.45 -10.92
N ALA A 81 -0.19 4.27 -12.16
CA ALA A 81 1.22 4.47 -12.49
C ALA A 81 1.70 5.90 -12.21
N ARG A 82 0.86 6.91 -12.50
CA ARG A 82 1.21 8.32 -12.24
C ARG A 82 1.38 8.60 -10.75
N LEU A 83 0.48 8.07 -9.92
CA LEU A 83 0.59 8.23 -8.49
C LEU A 83 1.78 7.42 -7.94
N SER A 84 2.10 6.27 -8.54
CA SER A 84 3.30 5.50 -8.21
C SER A 84 4.58 6.31 -8.39
N ASP A 85 4.71 7.03 -9.51
CA ASP A 85 5.88 7.88 -9.78
C ASP A 85 5.99 9.03 -8.76
N MET A 86 4.84 9.60 -8.36
CA MET A 86 4.79 10.68 -7.38
C MET A 86 5.24 10.22 -5.98
N VAL A 87 4.88 9.00 -5.57
CA VAL A 87 5.15 8.50 -4.21
C VAL A 87 6.52 7.85 -4.05
N GLU A 88 7.23 7.55 -5.15
CA GLU A 88 8.57 6.94 -5.16
C GLU A 88 9.58 7.62 -4.21
N PRO A 89 9.62 8.95 -4.06
CA PRO A 89 10.60 9.60 -3.19
C PRO A 89 10.43 9.29 -1.71
N PHE A 90 9.22 8.92 -1.24
CA PHE A 90 8.90 8.80 0.19
C PHE A 90 8.19 7.50 0.61
N VAL A 91 7.82 6.63 -0.32
CA VAL A 91 7.13 5.36 -0.04
C VAL A 91 8.03 4.18 -0.38
N VAL A 92 8.14 3.25 0.57
CA VAL A 92 8.83 1.97 0.38
C VAL A 92 7.81 0.85 0.53
N THR A 93 7.79 -0.06 -0.44
CA THR A 93 6.93 -1.25 -0.42
C THR A 93 7.78 -2.49 -0.33
N ALA A 94 7.68 -3.21 0.78
CA ALA A 94 8.31 -4.50 0.98
C ALA A 94 7.36 -5.60 0.49
N VAL A 95 7.85 -6.42 -0.45
CA VAL A 95 7.12 -7.55 -1.03
C VAL A 95 7.89 -8.83 -0.75
N LEU A 96 7.24 -9.78 -0.07
CA LEU A 96 7.81 -11.12 0.13
C LEU A 96 7.67 -11.93 -1.16
N HIS A 97 8.71 -12.70 -1.50
CA HIS A 97 8.84 -13.39 -2.79
C HIS A 97 7.56 -14.11 -3.23
N ASP A 98 6.89 -14.86 -2.35
CA ASP A 98 5.70 -15.65 -2.68
C ASP A 98 4.37 -14.98 -2.28
N ASP A 99 4.39 -13.74 -1.81
CA ASP A 99 3.17 -13.03 -1.39
C ASP A 99 2.26 -12.71 -2.57
N VAL A 100 1.10 -13.34 -2.67
CA VAL A 100 0.18 -13.11 -3.78
C VAL A 100 -0.41 -11.70 -3.80
N VAL A 101 -0.50 -11.01 -2.65
CA VAL A 101 -1.31 -9.78 -2.50
C VAL A 101 -0.81 -8.63 -3.40
N PRO A 102 0.49 -8.31 -3.49
CA PRO A 102 0.99 -7.29 -4.41
C PRO A 102 0.79 -7.61 -5.90
N ARG A 103 0.52 -8.88 -6.24
CA ARG A 103 0.29 -9.34 -7.62
C ARG A 103 -1.19 -9.39 -7.98
N LEU A 104 -2.07 -9.11 -7.02
CA LEU A 104 -3.49 -9.00 -7.27
C LEU A 104 -3.78 -7.72 -8.05
N SER A 105 -4.28 -7.90 -9.26
CA SER A 105 -4.82 -6.88 -10.14
C SER A 105 -6.18 -7.39 -10.65
N PRO A 106 -7.06 -6.51 -11.14
CA PRO A 106 -8.30 -6.96 -11.77
C PRO A 106 -8.06 -8.00 -12.87
N SER A 107 -6.96 -7.86 -13.62
CA SER A 107 -6.53 -8.78 -14.67
C SER A 107 -6.11 -10.15 -14.12
N SER A 108 -5.25 -10.19 -13.09
CA SER A 108 -4.78 -11.45 -12.51
C SER A 108 -5.89 -12.18 -11.76
N CYS A 109 -6.75 -11.46 -11.03
CA CYS A 109 -7.95 -12.02 -10.40
C CYS A 109 -8.91 -12.62 -11.44
N ARG A 110 -9.14 -11.93 -12.56
CA ARG A 110 -9.99 -12.45 -13.64
C ARG A 110 -9.37 -13.68 -14.32
N GLY A 111 -8.05 -13.69 -14.51
CA GLY A 111 -7.32 -14.85 -15.04
C GLY A 111 -7.45 -16.06 -14.13
N LEU A 112 -7.21 -15.88 -12.83
CA LEU A 112 -7.37 -16.92 -11.81
C LEU A 112 -8.80 -17.45 -11.79
N LEU A 113 -9.80 -16.57 -11.77
CA LEU A 113 -11.21 -16.98 -11.77
C LEU A 113 -11.56 -17.83 -13.00
N LYS A 114 -11.12 -17.42 -14.20
CA LYS A 114 -11.33 -18.21 -15.43
C LYS A 114 -10.71 -19.60 -15.32
N HIS A 115 -9.49 -19.67 -14.77
CA HIS A 115 -8.79 -20.94 -14.57
C HIS A 115 -9.54 -21.83 -13.57
N LEU A 116 -9.98 -21.29 -12.43
CA LEU A 116 -10.73 -22.03 -11.41
C LEU A 116 -12.07 -22.54 -11.95
N LEU A 117 -12.79 -21.73 -12.73
CA LEU A 117 -14.03 -22.15 -13.39
C LEU A 117 -13.79 -23.26 -14.40
N HIS A 118 -12.70 -23.17 -15.17
CA HIS A 118 -12.31 -24.24 -16.09
C HIS A 118 -12.03 -25.54 -15.34
N ILE A 119 -11.23 -25.51 -14.26
CA ILE A 119 -10.94 -26.67 -13.42
C ILE A 119 -12.25 -27.27 -12.90
N ARG A 120 -13.14 -26.46 -12.32
CA ARG A 120 -14.43 -26.92 -11.82
C ARG A 120 -15.20 -27.67 -12.91
N ASP A 121 -15.32 -27.08 -14.10
CA ASP A 121 -16.10 -27.66 -15.18
C ASP A 121 -15.48 -28.96 -15.72
N THR A 122 -14.14 -29.04 -15.80
CA THR A 122 -13.45 -30.25 -16.24
C THR A 122 -13.44 -31.33 -15.17
N TRP A 123 -13.23 -30.96 -13.91
CA TRP A 123 -13.19 -31.90 -12.78
C TRP A 123 -14.56 -32.55 -12.58
N VAL A 124 -15.63 -31.76 -12.60
CA VAL A 124 -17.01 -32.28 -12.55
C VAL A 124 -17.27 -33.23 -13.73
N LYS A 125 -16.91 -32.86 -14.97
CA LYS A 125 -17.13 -33.77 -16.11
C LYS A 125 -16.38 -35.10 -15.99
N GLN A 126 -15.20 -35.09 -15.38
CA GLN A 126 -14.36 -36.28 -15.24
C GLN A 126 -14.79 -37.17 -14.06
N HIS A 127 -15.17 -36.59 -12.93
CA HIS A 127 -15.35 -37.32 -11.67
C HIS A 127 -16.82 -37.42 -11.22
N LEU A 128 -17.76 -36.69 -11.85
CA LEU A 128 -19.19 -36.81 -11.54
C LEU A 128 -19.74 -38.25 -11.67
N PRO A 129 -19.31 -39.08 -12.65
CA PRO A 129 -19.74 -40.48 -12.69
C PRO A 129 -19.26 -41.26 -11.46
N ASP A 130 -18.01 -41.07 -11.04
CA ASP A 130 -17.44 -41.74 -9.88
C ASP A 130 -18.11 -41.28 -8.57
N ASP A 131 -18.41 -39.99 -8.46
CA ASP A 131 -19.12 -39.40 -7.33
C ASP A 131 -20.57 -39.89 -7.23
N ILE A 132 -21.28 -40.07 -8.36
CA ILE A 132 -22.64 -40.62 -8.40
C ILE A 132 -22.66 -42.09 -7.98
N MET A 133 -21.65 -42.87 -8.38
CA MET A 133 -21.55 -44.30 -8.09
C MET A 133 -21.09 -44.60 -6.65
N ALA A 134 -20.66 -43.58 -5.91
CA ALA A 134 -20.23 -43.68 -4.51
C ALA A 134 -21.35 -43.42 -3.49
N ILE A 135 -22.58 -43.14 -3.94
CA ILE A 135 -23.79 -42.91 -3.13
C ILE A 135 -24.72 -44.12 -3.23
#